data_AF-A0A4Q3T541-F1
#
_entry.id   AF-A0A4Q3T541-F1
#
_cell.length_a   1.000
_cell.length_b   1.000
_cell.length_c   1.000
_cell.angle_alpha   90.00
_cell.angle_beta   90.00
_cell.angle_gamma   90.00
#
_symmetry.space_group_name_H-M   'P 1'
#
loop_
_entity.id
_entity.type
_entity.pdbx_description
1 polymer ?
#
loop_
_entity_poly.entity_id
_entity_poly.type
_entity_poly.pdbx_seq_one_letter_code
_entity_poly.pdbx_strand_id
1 'polypeptide(L)'
;MLTRKQHELLMFIHERIQETGVSPSFDEMKAALDLASKSGIHRLITALEERGFIRRLAHRARALEVVKLPEQATTGAPRGRPGFRPEVVEGGGRPAAVMPQAANDTRELPLLGKIAAGTPISAIQHER
;
A
#
# COMPACT_ATOMS: atom_id res chain seq x y z
N MET A 1 -3.23 11.31 3.66
CA MET A 1 -2.42 12.51 3.99
C MET A 1 -1.20 12.12 4.80
N LEU A 2 -0.05 12.75 4.55
CA LEU A 2 1.22 12.51 5.23
C LEU A 2 1.40 13.49 6.39
N THR A 3 1.93 13.05 7.53
CA THR A 3 2.33 13.99 8.61
C THR A 3 3.65 14.67 8.25
N ARG A 4 3.98 15.81 8.89
CA ARG A 4 5.24 16.52 8.64
C ARG A 4 6.47 15.61 8.79
N LYS A 5 6.57 14.89 9.91
CA LYS A 5 7.67 13.94 10.16
C LYS A 5 7.72 12.79 9.16
N GLN A 6 6.58 12.32 8.67
CA GLN A 6 6.54 11.27 7.65
C GLN A 6 7.01 11.80 6.29
N HIS A 7 6.67 13.05 5.96
CA HIS A 7 7.14 13.71 4.75
C HIS A 7 8.65 13.96 4.79
N GLU A 8 9.16 14.50 5.89
CA GLU A 8 10.59 14.71 6.13
C GLU A 8 11.37 13.39 6.01
N LEU A 9 10.90 12.31 6.65
CA LEU A 9 11.52 11.00 6.54
C LEU A 9 11.55 10.49 5.10
N LEU A 10 10.45 10.66 4.36
CA LEU A 10 10.36 10.22 2.97
C LEU A 10 11.33 10.99 2.07
N MET A 11 11.42 12.31 2.25
CA MET A 11 12.35 13.18 1.52
C MET A 11 13.81 12.81 1.84
N PHE A 12 14.14 12.62 3.11
CA PHE A 12 15.48 12.22 3.54
C PHE A 12 15.91 10.87 2.93
N ILE A 13 15.02 9.87 2.93
CA ILE A 13 15.30 8.57 2.31
C ILE A 13 15.54 8.75 0.80
N HIS A 14 14.70 9.56 0.13
CA HIS A 14 14.84 9.81 -1.29
C HIS A 14 16.18 10.48 -1.64
N GLU A 15 16.54 11.56 -0.96
CA GLU A 15 17.80 12.27 -1.17
C GLU A 15 19.01 11.36 -0.95
N ARG A 16 19.01 10.59 0.14
CA ARG A 16 20.10 9.66 0.44
C ARG A 16 20.26 8.59 -0.65
N ILE A 17 19.15 8.06 -1.16
CA ILE A 17 19.18 7.09 -2.26
C ILE A 17 19.72 7.75 -3.54
N GLN A 18 19.33 8.99 -3.85
CA GLN A 18 19.86 9.71 -5.02
C GLN A 18 21.36 9.97 -4.92
N GLU A 19 21.86 10.33 -3.73
CA GLU A 19 23.26 10.67 -3.53
C GLU A 19 24.19 9.45 -3.42
N THR A 20 23.76 8.40 -2.70
CA THR A 20 24.61 7.23 -2.40
C THR A 20 24.21 5.94 -3.10
N GLY A 21 23.04 5.91 -3.75
CA GLY A 21 22.49 4.70 -4.38
C GLY A 21 22.01 3.64 -3.38
N VAL A 22 22.13 3.90 -2.08
CA VAL A 22 21.74 2.97 -1.01
C VAL A 22 20.77 3.62 -0.04
N SER A 23 19.87 2.80 0.52
CA SER A 23 18.91 3.26 1.52
C SER A 23 19.60 3.53 2.87
N PRO A 24 19.27 4.63 3.56
CA PRO A 24 19.82 4.91 4.89
C PRO A 24 19.41 3.84 5.90
N SER A 25 20.25 3.64 6.90
CA SER A 25 19.97 2.77 8.03
C SER A 25 18.94 3.38 8.99
N PHE A 26 18.35 2.53 9.84
CA PHE A 26 17.41 2.95 10.87
C PHE A 26 18.02 3.97 11.84
N ASP A 27 19.32 3.84 12.14
CA ASP A 27 20.01 4.74 13.07
C ASP A 27 20.31 6.10 12.42
N GLU A 28 20.67 6.13 11.13
CA GLU A 28 20.83 7.39 10.38
C GLU A 28 19.50 8.13 10.23
N MET A 29 18.41 7.42 9.90
CA MET A 29 17.07 8.02 9.85
C MET A 29 16.65 8.57 11.21
N LYS A 30 16.96 7.85 12.30
CA LYS A 30 16.69 8.32 13.66
C LYS A 30 17.44 9.62 13.98
N ALA A 31 18.72 9.68 13.62
CA ALA A 31 19.56 10.85 13.83
C ALA A 31 19.11 12.06 13.00
N ALA A 32 18.71 11.84 11.75
CA ALA A 32 18.25 12.91 10.86
C ALA A 32 16.94 13.59 11.33
N LEU A 33 16.03 12.83 11.96
CA LEU A 33 14.74 13.34 12.47
C LEU A 33 14.75 13.65 13.98
N ASP A 34 15.93 13.61 14.61
CA ASP A 34 16.15 13.82 16.05
C ASP A 34 15.15 13.04 16.93
N LEU A 35 15.04 11.73 16.68
CA LEU A 35 14.11 10.87 17.41
C LEU A 35 14.78 10.19 18.59
N ALA A 36 14.08 10.17 19.73
CA ALA A 36 14.58 9.58 20.97
C ALA A 36 14.80 8.05 20.89
N SER A 37 14.02 7.33 20.07
CA SER A 37 14.06 5.86 20.05
C SER A 37 13.89 5.25 18.65
N LYS A 38 14.51 4.07 18.46
CA LYS A 38 14.40 3.27 17.22
C LYS A 38 12.97 2.86 16.92
N SER A 39 12.16 2.60 17.94
CA SER A 39 10.75 2.24 17.81
C SER A 39 9.93 3.35 17.12
N GLY A 40 10.28 4.62 17.32
CA GLY A 40 9.66 5.76 16.64
C GLY A 40 9.82 5.70 15.11
N ILE A 41 11.03 5.40 14.63
CA ILE A 41 11.30 5.21 13.20
C ILE A 41 10.54 4.01 12.64
N HIS A 42 10.50 2.89 13.37
CA HIS A 42 9.75 1.72 12.93
C HIS A 42 8.26 2.05 12.69
N ARG A 43 7.63 2.82 13.58
CA ARG A 43 6.24 3.27 13.39
C ARG A 43 6.06 4.12 12.15
N LEU A 44 6.98 5.04 11.89
CA LEU A 44 6.91 5.93 10.72
C LEU A 44 7.09 5.15 9.42
N ILE A 45 8.05 4.22 9.38
CA ILE A 45 8.30 3.35 8.21
C ILE A 45 7.12 2.45 7.94
N THR A 46 6.58 1.76 8.96
CA THR A 46 5.38 0.93 8.78
C THR A 46 4.21 1.75 8.23
N ALA A 47 3.98 2.96 8.75
CA ALA A 47 2.92 3.82 8.24
C ALA A 47 3.16 4.30 6.80
N LEU A 48 4.41 4.54 6.39
CA LEU A 48 4.76 4.89 5.00
C LEU A 48 4.60 3.69 4.05
N GLU A 49 4.88 2.50 4.54
CA GLU A 49 4.75 1.23 3.82
C GLU A 49 3.29 0.86 3.58
N GLU A 50 2.45 0.91 4.62
CA GLU A 50 1.00 0.69 4.52
C GLU A 50 0.33 1.66 3.54
N ARG A 51 0.85 2.88 3.43
CA ARG A 51 0.35 3.90 2.50
C ARG A 51 0.95 3.80 1.10
N GLY A 52 1.88 2.88 0.88
CA GLY A 52 2.49 2.62 -0.43
C GLY A 52 3.46 3.70 -0.91
N PHE A 53 4.04 4.48 -0.01
CA PHE A 53 5.14 5.42 -0.35
C PHE A 53 6.48 4.71 -0.42
N ILE A 54 6.68 3.69 0.43
CA ILE A 54 7.88 2.87 0.47
C ILE A 54 7.53 1.38 0.39
N ARG A 55 8.44 0.57 -0.12
CA ARG A 55 8.33 -0.90 -0.09
C ARG A 55 9.59 -1.51 0.49
N ARG A 56 9.43 -2.55 1.32
CA ARG A 56 10.54 -3.42 1.74
C ARG A 56 10.78 -4.50 0.69
N LEU A 57 12.03 -4.67 0.28
CA LEU A 57 12.44 -5.79 -0.55
C LEU A 57 12.72 -7.00 0.35
N ALA A 58 12.00 -8.10 0.12
CA ALA A 58 12.19 -9.35 0.86
C ALA A 58 13.63 -9.88 0.68
N HIS A 59 14.18 -10.51 1.73
CA HIS A 59 15.50 -11.14 1.74
C HIS A 59 16.72 -10.21 1.61
N ARG A 60 16.55 -8.89 1.72
CA ARG A 60 17.68 -7.94 1.80
C ARG A 60 17.56 -7.05 3.03
N ALA A 61 18.55 -7.11 3.90
CA ALA A 61 18.73 -6.08 4.91
C ALA A 61 19.03 -4.74 4.19
N ARG A 62 18.41 -3.64 4.63
CA ARG A 62 18.60 -2.27 4.09
C ARG A 62 18.11 -2.01 2.66
N ALA A 63 17.05 -2.69 2.24
CA ALA A 63 16.46 -2.48 0.92
C ALA A 63 15.06 -1.85 1.04
N LEU A 64 15.04 -0.53 1.35
CA LEU A 64 13.84 0.29 1.22
C LEU A 64 13.86 0.97 -0.14
N GLU A 65 12.79 0.80 -0.90
CA GLU A 65 12.58 1.44 -2.19
C GLU A 65 11.48 2.50 -2.07
N VAL A 66 11.74 3.71 -2.55
CA VAL A 66 10.75 4.80 -2.60
C VAL A 66 9.92 4.61 -3.87
N VAL A 67 8.65 4.22 -3.71
CA VAL A 67 7.76 3.89 -4.83
C VAL A 67 7.05 5.14 -5.35
N LYS A 68 6.73 6.10 -4.47
CA LYS A 68 5.99 7.32 -4.82
C LYS A 68 6.52 8.52 -4.06
N LEU A 69 6.78 9.61 -4.77
CA LEU A 69 7.06 10.91 -4.16
C LEU A 69 5.76 11.66 -3.86
N PRO A 70 5.70 12.40 -2.75
CA PRO A 70 4.48 13.08 -2.30
C PRO A 70 4.02 14.18 -3.27
N GLU A 71 4.91 14.78 -4.06
CA GLU A 71 4.51 15.73 -5.12
C GLU A 71 3.64 15.07 -6.20
N GLN A 72 3.83 13.78 -6.48
CA GLN A 72 3.02 13.06 -7.46
C GLN A 72 1.60 12.76 -6.95
N ALA A 73 1.31 13.06 -5.67
CA ALA A 73 0.00 12.84 -5.07
C ALA A 73 -0.93 14.07 -5.14
N THR A 74 -0.42 15.26 -5.48
CA THR A 74 -1.25 16.48 -5.63
C THR A 74 -1.66 16.78 -7.07
N THR A 75 -1.17 16.02 -8.06
CA THR A 75 -1.68 16.09 -9.43
C THR A 75 -2.41 14.80 -9.72
N GLY A 76 -3.75 14.85 -9.71
CA GLY A 76 -4.60 13.72 -10.01
C GLY A 76 -4.26 13.12 -11.37
N ALA A 77 -3.61 11.95 -11.37
CA ALA A 77 -3.52 11.08 -12.52
C ALA A 77 -3.22 9.64 -12.05
N PRO A 78 -4.08 8.65 -12.37
CA PRO A 78 -3.72 7.25 -12.23
C PRO A 78 -2.64 6.92 -13.27
N ARG A 79 -1.36 7.04 -12.91
CA ARG A 79 -0.27 6.54 -13.74
C ARG A 79 -0.19 5.03 -13.60
N GLY A 80 -0.70 4.31 -14.59
CA GLY A 80 -0.55 2.85 -14.67
C GLY A 80 -1.45 2.08 -15.62
N ARG A 81 -2.40 2.72 -16.33
CA ARG A 81 -3.01 2.11 -17.52
C ARG A 81 -2.74 3.01 -18.71
N PRO A 82 -2.17 2.52 -19.83
CA PRO A 82 -2.20 3.27 -21.07
C PRO A 82 -3.67 3.60 -21.34
N GLY A 83 -3.98 4.90 -21.43
CA GLY A 83 -5.32 5.36 -21.72
C GLY A 83 -5.78 4.71 -23.02
N PHE A 84 -6.91 4.01 -22.95
CA PHE A 84 -7.54 3.43 -24.12
C PHE A 84 -7.83 4.56 -25.13
N ARG A 85 -7.14 4.54 -26.26
CA ARG A 85 -7.36 5.45 -27.39
C ARG A 85 -8.13 4.68 -28.45
N PRO A 86 -9.49 4.73 -28.46
CA PRO A 86 -10.24 4.13 -29.56
C PRO A 86 -9.99 4.97 -30.82
N GLU A 87 -9.23 4.42 -31.75
CA GLU A 87 -9.11 4.94 -33.10
C GLU A 87 -10.39 4.56 -33.85
N VAL A 88 -11.16 5.57 -34.27
CA VAL A 88 -12.45 5.39 -34.93
C VAL A 88 -12.17 4.92 -36.36
N VAL A 89 -12.33 3.62 -36.61
CA VAL A 89 -12.43 3.08 -37.97
C VAL A 89 -13.76 3.52 -38.56
N GLU A 90 -13.70 4.23 -39.68
CA GLU A 90 -14.85 4.73 -40.43
C GLU A 90 -15.63 3.54 -41.02
N GLY A 91 -16.60 3.05 -40.26
CA GLY A 91 -17.33 1.82 -40.59
C GLY A 91 -18.57 1.64 -39.72
N GLY A 92 -19.58 2.47 -39.98
CA GLY A 92 -21.00 2.33 -39.61
C GLY A 92 -21.36 1.37 -38.46
N GLY A 93 -21.44 1.89 -37.24
CA GLY A 93 -22.13 1.22 -36.13
C GLY A 93 -22.04 2.04 -34.86
N ARG A 94 -23.15 2.65 -34.42
CA ARG A 94 -23.21 3.41 -33.15
C ARG A 94 -22.88 2.46 -31.98
N PRO A 95 -21.87 2.72 -31.15
CA PRO A 95 -21.68 1.95 -29.92
C PRO A 95 -22.70 2.44 -28.89
N ALA A 96 -23.51 1.51 -28.36
CA ALA A 96 -24.42 1.77 -27.27
C ALA A 96 -23.65 2.24 -26.03
N ALA A 97 -24.18 3.25 -25.34
CA ALA A 97 -23.59 3.79 -24.12
C ALA A 97 -23.50 2.72 -23.04
N VAL A 98 -22.28 2.33 -22.67
CA VAL A 98 -22.02 1.38 -21.57
C VAL A 98 -21.79 2.21 -20.30
N MET A 99 -22.76 2.21 -19.39
CA MET A 99 -22.60 2.82 -18.07
C MET A 99 -21.63 1.97 -17.21
N PRO A 100 -20.75 2.57 -16.40
CA PRO A 100 -19.85 1.80 -15.54
C PRO A 100 -20.64 1.15 -14.39
N GLN A 101 -20.64 -0.17 -14.35
CA GLN A 101 -21.28 -0.96 -13.31
C GLN A 101 -20.42 -0.96 -12.03
N ALA A 102 -21.04 -0.73 -10.88
CA ALA A 102 -20.38 -0.65 -9.57
C ALA A 102 -19.69 -1.98 -9.22
N ALA A 103 -18.45 -1.90 -8.74
CA ALA A 103 -17.58 -3.03 -8.41
C ALA A 103 -17.95 -3.71 -7.07
N ASN A 104 -19.18 -4.20 -6.93
CA ASN A 104 -19.62 -5.07 -5.84
C ASN A 104 -19.54 -6.54 -6.26
N ASP A 105 -18.36 -6.99 -6.72
CA ASP A 105 -18.15 -8.40 -7.04
C ASP A 105 -18.06 -9.22 -5.75
N THR A 106 -19.20 -9.66 -5.22
CA THR A 106 -19.27 -10.77 -4.27
C THR A 106 -18.82 -12.03 -5.01
N ARG A 107 -17.63 -12.53 -4.69
CA ARG A 107 -17.10 -13.77 -5.30
C ARG A 107 -17.40 -14.94 -4.39
N GLU A 108 -18.15 -15.91 -4.90
CA GLU A 108 -18.40 -17.18 -4.23
C GLU A 108 -17.14 -18.05 -4.29
N LEU A 109 -16.59 -18.38 -3.13
CA LEU A 109 -15.46 -19.28 -3.01
C LEU A 109 -15.98 -20.73 -2.96
N PRO A 110 -15.38 -21.68 -3.71
CA PRO A 110 -15.78 -23.07 -3.65
C PRO A 110 -15.45 -23.66 -2.27
N LEU A 111 -16.48 -24.13 -1.58
CA LEU A 111 -16.32 -24.85 -0.31
C LEU A 111 -15.71 -26.23 -0.60
N LEU A 112 -14.44 -26.42 -0.24
CA LEU A 112 -13.81 -27.75 -0.31
C LEU A 112 -13.95 -28.48 1.03
N GLY A 113 -14.91 -29.40 1.07
CA GLY A 113 -15.06 -30.35 2.17
C GLY A 113 -16.17 -30.01 3.16
N LYS A 114 -16.78 -31.06 3.72
CA LYS A 114 -17.70 -30.96 4.85
C LYS A 114 -16.86 -31.03 6.11
N ILE A 115 -16.62 -29.90 6.77
CA ILE A 115 -15.99 -29.91 8.09
C ILE A 115 -17.11 -30.27 9.07
N ALA A 116 -17.03 -31.44 9.69
CA ALA A 116 -17.81 -31.72 10.88
C ALA A 116 -17.23 -30.86 12.00
N ALA A 117 -17.75 -29.64 12.19
CA ALA A 117 -17.55 -28.93 13.44
C ALA A 117 -18.18 -29.82 14.52
N GLY A 118 -17.36 -30.32 15.44
CA GLY A 118 -17.81 -31.21 16.51
C GLY A 118 -18.96 -30.60 17.34
N THR A 119 -19.50 -31.40 18.24
CA THR A 119 -20.58 -31.00 19.14
C THR A 119 -20.26 -29.66 19.81
N PRO A 120 -21.16 -28.66 19.79
CA PRO A 120 -20.94 -27.41 20.51
C PRO A 120 -20.73 -27.72 22.00
N ILE A 121 -19.73 -27.09 22.60
CA ILE A 121 -19.49 -27.19 24.05
C ILE A 121 -20.62 -26.41 24.73
N SER A 122 -21.59 -27.11 25.30
CA SER A 122 -22.66 -26.50 26.10
C SER A 122 -22.05 -25.71 27.27
N ALA A 123 -22.48 -24.47 27.44
CA ALA A 123 -22.12 -23.67 28.61
C ALA A 123 -22.75 -24.29 29.86
N ILE A 124 -21.92 -24.77 30.79
CA ILE A 124 -22.38 -25.21 32.11
C ILE A 124 -22.67 -23.95 32.93
N GLN A 125 -23.95 -23.67 33.15
CA GLN A 125 -24.39 -22.58 34.02
C GLN A 125 -24.45 -23.12 35.45
N HIS A 126 -23.48 -22.75 36.29
CA HIS A 126 -23.56 -22.98 37.73
C HIS A 126 -24.50 -21.94 38.33
N GLU A 127 -25.73 -22.34 38.64
CA GLU A 127 -26.59 -21.62 39.58
C GLU A 127 -26.28 -22.09 41.01
N ARG A 128 -26.21 -21.13 41.94
CA ARG A 128 -26.09 -21.36 43.39
C ARG A 128 -27.46 -21.59 44.00
#